data_AF-A0A7W0UVY6-F1
#
_entry.id   AF-A0A7W0UVY6-F1
#
_cell.length_a   1.000
_cell.length_b   1.000
_cell.length_c   1.000
_cell.angle_alpha   90.00
_cell.angle_beta   90.00
_cell.angle_gamma   90.00
#
_symmetry.space_group_name_H-M   'P 1'
#
loop_
_entity.id
_entity.type
_entity.pdbx_description
1 polymer ?
#
loop_
_entity_poly.entity_id
_entity_poly.type
_entity_poly.pdbx_seq_one_letter_code
_entity_poly.pdbx_strand_id
1 'polypeptide(L)'
;MQWVSFGGGGLIAENDRDEQRKLIKYNHLVANCLIFHNVYSLTRVLHELAAEGYEVEAESVARLSPYLTEHINRFGKYTLNLQRETPAPDYSLTFKAASV
;
A
#
# COMPACT_ATOMS: atom_id res chain seq x y z
N MET A 1 -8.05 9.09 -8.41
CA MET A 1 -7.16 9.40 -7.28
C MET A 1 -7.90 9.74 -5.97
N GLN A 2 -9.16 9.33 -5.80
CA GLN A 2 -9.92 9.66 -4.58
C GLN A 2 -9.44 8.85 -3.36
N TRP A 3 -8.90 7.65 -3.59
CA TRP A 3 -8.45 6.71 -2.56
C TRP A 3 -7.43 7.30 -1.57
N VAL A 4 -6.48 8.11 -2.04
CA VAL A 4 -5.41 8.75 -1.23
C VAL A 4 -5.59 10.27 -1.16
N SER A 5 -6.69 10.81 -1.69
CA SER A 5 -6.94 12.25 -1.58
C SER A 5 -7.29 12.62 -0.14
N PHE A 6 -6.55 13.56 0.45
CA PHE A 6 -6.75 14.06 1.82
C PHE A 6 -7.26 15.51 1.80
N GLY A 7 -8.30 15.82 2.57
CA GLY A 7 -8.86 17.16 2.75
C GLY A 7 -9.58 17.72 1.51
N GLY A 8 -10.85 18.13 1.65
CA GLY A 8 -11.59 18.82 0.58
C GLY A 8 -12.22 17.94 -0.51
N GLY A 9 -12.24 16.60 -0.36
CA GLY A 9 -12.94 15.72 -1.31
C GLY A 9 -12.33 15.66 -2.71
N GLY A 10 -11.07 16.09 -2.88
CA GLY A 10 -10.42 16.22 -4.19
C GLY A 10 -10.68 17.57 -4.87
N LEU A 11 -11.30 18.53 -4.17
CA LEU A 11 -11.42 19.91 -4.65
C LEU A 11 -10.07 20.60 -4.56
N ILE A 12 -9.57 21.05 -5.71
CA ILE A 12 -8.38 21.89 -5.77
C ILE A 12 -8.82 23.32 -5.44
N ALA A 13 -8.44 23.80 -4.27
CA ALA A 13 -8.90 25.08 -3.73
C ALA A 13 -8.34 26.30 -4.48
N GLU A 14 -7.18 26.15 -5.13
CA GLU A 14 -6.52 27.22 -5.88
C GLU A 14 -6.61 27.01 -7.40
N ASN A 15 -6.95 28.09 -8.12
CA ASN A 15 -6.96 28.13 -9.59
C ASN A 15 -5.56 28.46 -10.16
N ASP A 16 -4.54 27.80 -9.62
CA ASP A 16 -3.16 27.85 -10.13
C ASP A 16 -2.80 26.49 -10.74
N ARG A 17 -2.42 26.48 -12.03
CA ARG A 17 -2.16 25.24 -12.76
C ARG A 17 -0.91 24.50 -12.28
N ASP A 18 0.10 25.22 -11.80
CA ASP A 18 1.35 24.60 -11.38
C ASP A 18 1.19 23.97 -9.99
N GLU A 19 0.47 24.60 -9.07
CA GLU A 19 0.10 24.02 -7.78
C GLU A 19 -0.82 22.81 -7.94
N GLN A 20 -1.81 22.88 -8.82
CA GLN A 20 -2.65 21.73 -9.21
C GLN A 20 -1.82 20.54 -9.67
N ARG A 21 -0.84 20.77 -10.54
CA ARG A 21 0.03 19.72 -11.08
C ARG A 21 0.91 19.10 -10.01
N LYS A 22 1.45 19.90 -9.08
CA LYS A 22 2.24 19.40 -7.94
C LYS A 22 1.40 18.49 -7.07
N LEU A 23 0.19 18.92 -6.71
CA LEU A 23 -0.73 18.15 -5.86
C LEU A 23 -1.07 16.79 -6.49
N ILE A 24 -1.37 16.77 -7.79
CA ILE A 24 -1.62 15.51 -8.52
C ILE A 24 -0.40 14.59 -8.43
N LYS A 25 0.80 15.09 -8.79
CA LYS A 25 2.03 14.30 -8.79
C LYS A 25 2.37 13.73 -7.41
N TYR A 26 2.25 14.54 -6.36
CA TYR A 26 2.51 14.08 -4.99
C TYR A 26 1.50 13.02 -4.55
N ASN A 27 0.22 13.19 -4.89
CA ASN A 27 -0.79 12.19 -4.58
C ASN A 27 -0.52 10.86 -5.32
N HIS A 28 -0.07 10.91 -6.58
CA HIS A 28 0.40 9.72 -7.30
C HIS A 28 1.58 9.04 -6.60
N LEU A 29 2.57 9.81 -6.15
CA LEU A 29 3.72 9.26 -5.43
C LEU A 29 3.28 8.56 -4.14
N VAL A 30 2.46 9.22 -3.31
CA VAL A 30 1.97 8.65 -2.05
C VAL A 30 1.13 7.39 -2.32
N ALA A 31 0.25 7.41 -3.32
CA ALA A 31 -0.54 6.24 -3.69
C ALA A 31 0.35 5.05 -4.08
N ASN A 32 1.39 5.26 -4.89
CA ASN A 32 2.32 4.20 -5.27
C ASN A 32 3.08 3.66 -4.05
N CYS A 33 3.53 4.51 -3.15
CA CYS A 33 4.19 4.10 -1.91
C CYS A 33 3.26 3.25 -1.02
N LEU A 34 1.99 3.64 -0.90
CA LEU A 34 1.00 2.88 -0.12
C LEU A 34 0.67 1.54 -0.75
N ILE A 35 0.46 1.49 -2.08
CA ILE A 35 0.24 0.23 -2.80
C ILE A 35 1.41 -0.72 -2.55
N PHE A 36 2.65 -0.23 -2.67
CA PHE A 36 3.83 -1.04 -2.43
C PHE A 36 3.88 -1.56 -0.99
N HIS A 37 3.65 -0.70 0.00
CA HIS A 37 3.63 -1.10 1.41
C HIS A 37 2.57 -2.17 1.71
N ASN A 38 1.38 -2.01 1.14
CA ASN A 38 0.27 -2.94 1.31
C ASN A 38 0.59 -4.29 0.69
N VAL A 39 1.04 -4.31 -0.57
CA VAL A 39 1.41 -5.55 -1.27
C VAL A 39 2.54 -6.26 -0.52
N TYR A 40 3.60 -5.55 -0.13
CA TYR A 40 4.69 -6.13 0.64
C TYR A 40 4.21 -6.78 1.95
N SER A 41 3.38 -6.07 2.71
CA SER A 41 2.86 -6.57 3.99
C SER A 41 1.95 -7.77 3.80
N LEU A 42 1.06 -7.75 2.81
CA LEU A 42 0.20 -8.88 2.45
C LEU A 42 1.03 -10.09 2.03
N THR A 43 2.00 -9.91 1.13
CA THR A 43 2.87 -10.99 0.68
C THR A 43 3.63 -11.63 1.84
N ARG A 44 4.16 -10.82 2.76
CA ARG A 44 4.87 -11.32 3.95
C ARG A 44 3.95 -12.17 4.83
N VAL A 45 2.77 -11.66 5.17
CA VAL A 45 1.80 -12.38 6.03
C VAL A 45 1.33 -13.68 5.35
N LEU A 46 1.08 -13.66 4.04
CA LEU A 46 0.70 -14.87 3.30
C LEU A 46 1.81 -15.93 3.32
N HIS A 47 3.07 -15.53 3.23
CA HIS A 47 4.21 -16.44 3.35
C HIS A 47 4.38 -16.99 4.76
N GLU A 48 4.18 -16.17 5.80
CA GLU A 48 4.17 -16.61 7.20
C GLU A 48 3.07 -17.67 7.41
N LEU A 49 1.85 -17.43 6.93
CA LEU A 49 0.74 -18.39 6.98
C LEU A 49 1.06 -19.70 6.24
N ALA A 50 1.65 -19.61 5.05
CA ALA A 50 2.06 -20.79 4.30
C ALA A 50 3.15 -21.61 5.05
N ALA A 51 4.08 -20.93 5.72
CA ALA A 51 5.12 -21.58 6.52
C ALA A 51 4.55 -22.26 7.79
N GLU A 52 3.46 -21.74 8.34
CA GLU A 52 2.71 -22.36 9.45
C GLU A 52 1.86 -23.56 9.03
N GLY A 53 1.76 -23.84 7.72
CA GLY A 53 1.03 -24.98 7.16
C GLY A 53 -0.39 -24.67 6.70
N TYR A 54 -0.80 -23.40 6.65
CA TYR A 54 -2.08 -23.00 6.08
C TYR A 54 -2.01 -23.00 4.54
N GLU A 55 -3.05 -23.54 3.89
CA GLU A 55 -3.15 -23.48 2.42
C GLU A 55 -3.56 -22.09 1.96
N VAL A 56 -2.69 -21.43 1.19
CA VAL A 56 -2.96 -20.15 0.55
C VAL A 56 -3.34 -20.39 -0.91
N GLU A 57 -4.64 -20.44 -1.18
CA GLU A 57 -5.15 -20.61 -2.54
C GLU A 57 -4.96 -19.35 -3.40
N ALA A 58 -4.60 -19.53 -4.67
CA ALA A 58 -4.43 -18.42 -5.61
C ALA A 58 -5.72 -17.60 -5.80
N GLU A 59 -6.90 -18.24 -5.73
CA GLU A 59 -8.19 -17.55 -5.83
C GLU A 59 -8.43 -16.61 -4.63
N SER A 60 -8.06 -17.06 -3.43
CA SER A 60 -8.16 -16.24 -2.21
C SER A 60 -7.23 -15.03 -2.28
N VAL A 61 -6.01 -15.20 -2.79
CA VAL A 61 -5.07 -14.09 -3.00
C VAL A 61 -5.58 -13.10 -4.06
N ALA A 62 -6.21 -13.60 -5.14
CA ALA A 62 -6.78 -12.74 -6.19
C ALA A 62 -7.93 -11.85 -5.70
N ARG A 63 -8.59 -12.21 -4.60
CA ARG A 63 -9.64 -11.40 -3.96
C ARG A 63 -9.09 -10.31 -3.05
N LEU A 64 -7.80 -10.37 -2.68
CA LEU A 64 -7.17 -9.33 -1.86
C LEU A 64 -6.94 -8.08 -2.70
N SER A 65 -7.26 -6.92 -2.14
CA SER A 65 -7.02 -5.64 -2.79
C SER A 65 -5.83 -4.92 -2.14
N PRO A 66 -4.94 -4.29 -2.92
CA PRO A 66 -3.82 -3.51 -2.39
C PRO A 66 -4.27 -2.13 -1.87
N TYR A 67 -5.57 -1.84 -1.88
CA TYR A 67 -6.14 -0.51 -1.60
C TYR A 67 -6.65 -0.36 -0.16
N LEU A 68 -6.07 -1.10 0.78
CA LEU A 68 -6.42 -1.06 2.20
C LEU A 68 -5.99 0.29 2.82
N THR A 69 -6.89 0.90 3.60
CA THR A 69 -6.64 2.21 4.25
C THR A 69 -6.79 2.20 5.77
N GLU A 70 -7.32 1.11 6.34
CA GLU A 70 -7.66 1.03 7.77
C GLU A 70 -6.43 1.13 8.70
N HIS A 71 -5.28 0.63 8.25
CA HIS A 71 -4.02 0.69 9.00
C HIS A 71 -3.28 2.04 8.87
N ILE A 72 -3.80 2.97 8.08
CA ILE A 72 -3.18 4.26 7.80
C ILE A 72 -3.81 5.33 8.68
N ASN A 73 -2.99 6.06 9.42
CA ASN A 73 -3.46 7.20 10.21
C ASN A 73 -3.69 8.45 9.35
N ARG A 74 -4.86 8.53 8.72
CA ARG A 74 -5.18 9.54 7.68
C ARG A 74 -5.17 11.00 8.14
N PHE A 75 -5.42 11.28 9.42
CA PHE A 75 -5.48 12.65 9.98
C PHE A 75 -4.64 12.84 11.24
N GLY A 76 -3.89 11.82 11.66
CA GLY A 76 -3.15 11.88 12.90
C GLY A 76 -1.73 12.39 12.74
N LYS A 77 -1.06 12.53 13.87
CA LYS A 77 0.35 12.90 13.93
C LYS A 77 1.20 11.66 13.69
N TYR A 78 2.08 11.72 12.70
CA TYR A 78 3.12 10.73 12.49
C TYR A 78 4.39 11.17 13.23
N THR A 79 4.92 10.31 14.09
CA THR A 79 6.26 10.47 14.67
C THR A 79 7.23 9.64 13.83
N LEU A 80 8.21 10.31 13.22
CA LEU A 80 9.24 9.63 12.44
C LEU A 80 10.28 9.05 13.37
N ASN A 81 10.40 7.72 13.39
CA ASN A 81 11.50 7.03 14.05
C ASN A 81 12.57 6.71 12.99
N LEU A 82 13.67 7.48 13.01
CA LEU A 82 14.78 7.31 12.06
C LEU A 82 15.69 6.13 12.42
N GLN A 83 15.60 5.62 13.64
CA GLN A 83 16.34 4.45 14.12
C GLN A 83 15.61 3.14 13.79
N ARG A 84 14.41 3.20 13.20
CA ARG A 84 13.65 2.01 12.82
C ARG A 84 14.35 1.28 11.67
N GLU A 85 14.86 0.10 11.96
CA GLU A 85 15.31 -0.81 10.90
C GLU A 85 14.10 -1.32 10.11
N THR A 86 14.17 -1.16 8.80
CA THR A 86 13.15 -1.67 7.88
C THR A 86 13.79 -2.80 7.09
N PRO A 87 13.28 -4.04 7.20
CA PRO A 87 13.85 -5.16 6.45
C PRO A 87 13.72 -4.88 4.95
N ALA A 88 14.76 -5.23 4.20
CA ALA A 88 14.73 -5.11 2.75
C ALA A 88 13.61 -6.00 2.18
N PRO A 89 12.85 -5.52 1.19
CA PRO A 89 11.86 -6.34 0.51
C PRO A 89 12.54 -7.52 -0.19
N ASP A 90 12.07 -8.73 0.08
CA ASP A 90 12.50 -9.94 -0.62
C ASP A 90 11.69 -10.10 -1.91
N TYR A 91 12.33 -9.85 -3.05
CA TYR A 91 11.73 -9.98 -4.38
C TYR A 91 11.76 -11.41 -4.92
N SER A 92 12.38 -12.35 -4.22
CA SER A 92 12.44 -13.76 -4.61
C SER A 92 11.22 -14.58 -4.17
N LEU A 93 10.35 -13.97 -3.36
CA LEU A 93 9.12 -14.60 -2.88
C LEU A 93 8.19 -14.95 -4.06
N THR A 94 8.08 -16.25 -4.33
CA THR A 94 7.16 -16.80 -5.32
C THR A 94 6.04 -17.57 -4.64
N PHE A 95 4.80 -17.28 -5.01
CA PHE A 95 3.67 -18.15 -4.68
C PHE A 95 3.69 -19.37 -5.61
N LYS A 96 3.76 -20.58 -5.05
CA LYS A 96 3.45 -21.77 -5.84
C LYS A 96 1.95 -21.78 -6.06
N ALA A 97 1.50 -21.48 -7.28
CA ALA A 97 0.14 -21.81 -7.68
C ALA A 97 -0.02 -23.32 -7.50
N ALA A 98 -1.05 -23.76 -6.76
CA ALA A 98 -1.41 -25.16 -6.70
C ALA A 98 -1.56 -25.66 -8.14
N SER A 99 -0.80 -26.71 -8.49
CA SER A 99 -0.87 -27.35 -9.79
C SER A 99 -2.30 -27.85 -9.99
N VAL A 100 -2.97 -27.31 -11.02
CA VAL A 100 -4.14 -27.95 -11.64
C VAL A 100 -3.64 -28.86 -12.74
#